data_AF-A0A9E0ZWJ7-F1
#
_entry.id   AF-A0A9E0ZWJ7-F1
#
_cell.length_a   1.000
_cell.length_b   1.000
_cell.length_c   1.000
_cell.angle_alpha   90.00
_cell.angle_beta   90.00
_cell.angle_gamma   90.00
#
_symmetry.space_group_name_H-M   'P 1'
#
loop_
_entity.id
_entity.type
_entity.pdbx_description
1 polymer ?
#
loop_
_entity_poly.entity_id
_entity_poly.type
_entity_poly.pdbx_seq_one_letter_code
_entity_poly.pdbx_strand_id
1 'polypeptide(L)' 'MELLEKTVEQINRKIEKWTALYKSCRADSCGEIYAKQKVEQYNLILKALMQFKREGDVK' A
#
# COMPACT_ATOMS: atom_id res chain seq x y z
N MET A 1 19.01 -6.14 1.13
CA MET A 1 17.71 -6.54 0.54
C MET A 1 16.67 -6.97 1.58
N GLU A 2 17.02 -7.65 2.67
CA GLU A 2 16.06 -8.16 3.68
C GLU A 2 15.11 -7.10 4.29
N LEU A 3 15.62 -5.89 4.60
CA LEU A 3 14.79 -4.81 5.15
C LEU A 3 13.75 -4.30 4.15
N LEU A 4 14.10 -4.26 2.87
CA LEU A 4 13.19 -3.82 1.81
C LEU A 4 12.06 -4.83 1.63
N GLU A 5 12.38 -6.13 1.62
CA GLU A 5 11.39 -7.20 1.51
C GLU A 5 10.42 -7.19 2.70
N LYS A 6 10.93 -7.05 3.92
CA LYS A 6 10.09 -6.86 5.13
C LYS A 6 9.20 -5.63 5.04
N THR A 7 9.72 -4.52 4.50
CA THR A 7 8.96 -3.28 4.33
C THR A 7 7.85 -3.46 3.29
N VAL A 8 8.15 -4.08 2.16
CA VAL A 8 7.18 -4.42 1.11
C VAL A 8 6.06 -5.30 1.66
N GLU A 9 6.41 -6.33 2.42
CA GLU A 9 5.43 -7.22 3.06
C GLU A 9 4.51 -6.45 4.01
N GLN A 10 5.06 -5.56 4.84
CA GLN A 10 4.26 -4.72 5.74
C GLN A 10 3.31 -3.79 4.98
N ILE A 11 3.77 -3.18 3.88
CA ILE A 11 2.94 -2.31 3.05
C ILE A 11 1.81 -3.11 2.39
N ASN A 12 2.09 -4.29 1.84
CA ASN A 12 1.06 -5.18 1.29
C ASN A 12 -0.01 -5.54 2.33
N ARG A 13 0.40 -5.92 3.55
CA ARG A 13 -0.54 -6.19 4.65
C ARG A 13 -1.39 -4.98 5.02
N LYS A 14 -0.86 -3.75 4.90
CA LYS A 14 -1.64 -2.52 5.12
C LYS A 14 -2.65 -2.30 3.99
N ILE A 15 -2.26 -2.51 2.74
CA ILE A 15 -3.16 -2.42 1.57
C ILE A 15 -4.33 -3.38 1.73
N GLU A 16 -4.06 -4.64 2.11
CA GLU A 16 -5.11 -5.64 2.35
C GLU A 16 -6.10 -5.21 3.43
N LYS A 17 -5.59 -4.73 4.57
CA LYS A 17 -6.43 -4.24 5.68
C LYS A 17 -7.32 -3.07 5.28
N TRP A 18 -6.76 -2.07 4.59
CA TRP A 18 -7.54 -0.91 4.13
C TRP A 18 -8.52 -1.29 3.02
N THR A 19 -8.17 -2.24 2.15
CA THR A 19 -9.08 -2.76 1.11
C THR A 19 -10.26 -3.50 1.72
N ALA A 20 -10.01 -4.31 2.77
CA ALA A 20 -11.09 -4.98 3.51
C ALA A 20 -12.01 -3.95 4.18
N LEU A 21 -11.45 -2.91 4.81
CA LEU A 21 -12.25 -1.85 5.42
C LEU A 21 -13.08 -1.10 4.37
N TYR A 22 -12.45 -0.69 3.26
CA TYR A 22 -13.12 -0.06 2.12
C TYR A 22 -14.36 -0.86 1.65
N LYS A 23 -14.21 -2.18 1.46
CA LYS A 23 -15.31 -3.06 1.05
C LYS A 23 -16.40 -3.25 2.11
N SER A 24 -16.07 -3.07 3.38
CA SER A 24 -17.03 -3.16 4.49
C SER A 24 -17.77 -1.85 4.78
N CYS A 25 -17.23 -0.72 4.32
CA CYS A 25 -17.85 0.58 4.52
C CYS A 25 -19.10 0.72 3.66
N ARG A 26 -20.08 1.50 4.16
CA ARG A 26 -21.22 1.93 3.37
C ARG A 26 -20.73 2.80 2.20
N ALA A 27 -21.31 2.62 1.03
CA ALA A 27 -21.05 3.45 -0.15
C ALA A 27 -21.22 4.96 0.17
N ASP A 28 -20.29 5.76 -0.33
CA ASP A 28 -20.11 7.20 -0.15
C ASP A 28 -19.96 7.67 1.29
N SER A 29 -19.72 6.75 2.23
CA SER A 29 -19.41 7.12 3.61
C SER A 29 -18.01 7.71 3.72
N CYS A 30 -17.83 8.60 4.71
CA CYS A 30 -16.49 9.11 5.06
C CYS A 30 -15.48 7.97 5.31
N GLY A 31 -15.95 6.84 5.86
CA GLY A 31 -15.12 5.65 6.06
C GLY A 31 -14.65 5.02 4.76
N GLU A 32 -15.53 4.89 3.76
CA GLU A 32 -15.17 4.37 2.44
C GLU A 32 -14.16 5.29 1.74
N ILE A 33 -14.45 6.60 1.70
CA ILE A 33 -13.58 7.60 1.07
C ILE A 33 -12.19 7.58 1.70
N TYR A 34 -12.14 7.58 3.04
CA TYR A 34 -10.88 7.55 3.76
C TYR A 34 -10.11 6.24 3.55
N ALA A 35 -10.79 5.09 3.59
CA ALA A 35 -10.17 3.79 3.35
C ALA A 35 -9.61 3.70 1.93
N LYS A 36 -10.34 4.20 0.93
CA LYS A 36 -9.90 4.29 -0.46
C LYS A 36 -8.64 5.14 -0.62
N GLN A 37 -8.63 6.34 -0.01
CA GLN A 37 -7.44 7.22 -0.01
C GLN A 37 -6.23 6.52 0.62
N LYS A 38 -6.43 5.73 1.68
CA LYS A 38 -5.34 4.96 2.29
C LYS A 38 -4.81 3.86 1.37
N VAL A 39 -5.68 3.12 0.68
CA VAL A 39 -5.26 2.13 -0.33
C VAL A 39 -4.42 2.80 -1.42
N GLU A 40 -4.85 3.94 -1.94
CA GLU A 40 -4.09 4.69 -2.96
C GLU A 40 -2.73 5.15 -2.44
N GLN A 41 -2.66 5.71 -1.23
CA GLN A 41 -1.40 6.12 -0.59
C GLN A 41 -0.41 4.96 -0.45
N TYR A 42 -0.85 3.81 0.06
CA TYR A 42 0.04 2.66 0.24
C TYR A 42 0.48 2.04 -1.10
N ASN A 43 -0.37 2.05 -2.12
CA ASN A 43 0.03 1.63 -3.47
C ASN A 43 1.13 2.53 -4.07
N LEU A 44 1.07 3.86 -3.83
CA LEU A 44 2.13 4.78 -4.25
C LEU A 44 3.45 4.48 -3.53
N ILE A 45 3.40 4.25 -2.22
CA ILE A 45 4.59 3.86 -1.43
C ILE A 45 5.18 2.54 -1.97
N LEU A 46 4.33 1.53 -2.22
CA LEU A 46 4.77 0.26 -2.78
C LEU A 46 5.45 0.44 -4.14
N LYS A 47 4.88 1.26 -5.02
CA LYS A 47 5.46 1.57 -6.33
C LYS A 47 6.84 2.22 -6.19
N ALA A 48 6.98 3.19 -5.29
CA ALA A 48 8.26 3.85 -5.03
C ALA A 48 9.31 2.85 -4.51
N LEU A 49 8.95 1.99 -3.55
CA LEU A 49 9.85 0.95 -3.03
C LEU A 49 10.32 -0.01 -4.13
N MET A 50 9.43 -0.38 -5.06
CA MET A 50 9.76 -1.24 -6.20
C MET A 50 10.60 -0.55 -7.28
N GLN A 51 10.54 0.78 -7.38
CA GLN A 51 11.44 1.56 -8.23
C GLN A 51 12.84 1.64 -7.61
N PHE A 52 12.93 1.90 -6.30
CA PHE A 52 14.19 1.86 -5.56
C PHE A 52 14.91 0.52 -5.68
N LYS A 53 14.18 -0.61 -5.63
CA LYS A 53 14.78 -1.94 -5.87
C LYS A 53 15.44 -2.03 -7.24
N ARG A 54 14.71 -1.61 -8.28
CA ARG A 54 15.17 -1.68 -9.67
C ARG A 54 16.37 -0.77 -9.95
N GLU A 55 16.38 0.45 -9.40
CA GLU A 55 17.49 1.39 -9.60
C GLU A 55 18.72 1.03 -8.76
N GLY A 56 18.52 0.39 -7.60
CA GLY A 56 19.60 -0.10 -6.75
C GLY A 56 20.29 -1.38 -7.25
N ASP A 57 19.59 -2.21 -8.03
CA ASP A 57 20.16 -3.41 -8.69
C ASP A 57 20.94 -3.10 -9.99
N VAL A 58 20.82 -1.88 -10.52
CA VAL A 58 21.45 -1.45 -11.80
C VAL A 58 22.79 -0.73 -11.60
N LYS A 59 23.26 -0.56 -10.36
CA LYS A 59 24.57 0.01 -10.02
C LYS A 59 25.46 -1.01 -9.33
#